data_AF-A0A7C3D4L7-F1
#
_entry.id   AF-A0A7C3D4L7-F1
#
_cell.length_a   1.000
_cell.length_b   1.000
_cell.length_c   1.000
_cell.angle_alpha   90.00
_cell.angle_beta   90.00
_cell.angle_gamma   90.00
#
_symmetry.space_group_name_H-M   'P 1'
#
loop_
_entity.id
_entity.type
_entity.pdbx_description
1 polymer ?
#
loop_
_entity_poly.entity_id
_entity_poly.type
_entity_poly.pdbx_seq_one_letter_code
_entity_poly.pdbx_strand_id
1 'polypeptide(L)'
;MAAIQGELTMAELVKKFDVHANQITDWKKQLLGGAPDVFGKGAKKQEAAEETIQELHAKIGQLTMENDFLERGLERIHGPRGKKW
;
A
#
# COMPACT_ATOMS: atom_id res chain seq x y z
N MET A 1 -14.76 -13.91 -16.89
CA MET A 1 -13.57 -13.32 -17.54
C MET A 1 -13.31 -13.87 -18.95
N ALA A 2 -14.27 -14.57 -19.57
CA ALA A 2 -14.06 -15.28 -20.84
C ALA A 2 -13.71 -14.39 -22.06
N ALA A 3 -14.22 -13.15 -22.15
CA ALA A 3 -13.87 -12.23 -23.23
C ALA A 3 -12.42 -11.71 -23.18
N ILE A 4 -11.79 -11.79 -22.00
CA ILE A 4 -10.42 -11.33 -21.74
C ILE A 4 -9.46 -12.51 -21.82
N GLN A 5 -9.87 -13.67 -21.31
CA GLN A 5 -9.10 -14.92 -21.39
C GLN A 5 -9.18 -15.59 -22.77
N GLY A 6 -10.09 -15.18 -23.65
CA GLY A 6 -10.23 -15.73 -25.01
C GLY A 6 -10.93 -17.09 -25.07
N GLU A 7 -11.50 -17.55 -23.96
CA GLU A 7 -12.11 -18.89 -23.82
C GLU A 7 -13.43 -19.06 -24.58
N LEU A 8 -14.08 -17.95 -24.94
CA LEU A 8 -15.33 -17.93 -25.71
C LEU A 8 -15.19 -16.93 -26.86
N THR A 9 -15.68 -17.31 -28.04
CA THR A 9 -15.75 -16.42 -29.20
C THR A 9 -16.77 -15.30 -28.96
N MET A 10 -16.64 -14.20 -29.71
CA MET A 10 -17.57 -13.06 -29.60
C MET A 10 -19.03 -13.48 -29.83
N ALA A 11 -19.28 -14.39 -30.78
CA ALA A 11 -20.61 -14.90 -31.07
C ALA A 11 -21.21 -15.70 -29.89
N GLU A 12 -20.38 -16.49 -29.20
CA GLU A 12 -20.81 -17.25 -28.02
C GLU A 12 -21.05 -16.35 -26.82
N LEU A 13 -20.25 -15.29 -26.65
CA LEU A 13 -20.44 -14.29 -25.61
C LEU A 13 -21.75 -13.50 -25.80
N VAL A 14 -22.02 -13.07 -27.03
CA VAL A 14 -23.28 -12.40 -27.40
C VAL A 14 -24.46 -13.32 -27.09
N LYS A 15 -24.40 -14.58 -27.49
CA LYS A 15 -25.49 -15.56 -27.26
C LYS A 15 -25.67 -15.93 -25.79
N LYS A 16 -24.57 -16.05 -25.04
CA LYS A 16 -24.58 -16.53 -23.65
C LYS A 16 -25.05 -15.46 -22.66
N PHE A 17 -24.69 -14.21 -22.91
CA PHE A 17 -24.99 -13.11 -22.00
C PHE A 17 -26.05 -12.13 -22.56
N ASP A 18 -26.52 -12.35 -23.79
CA ASP A 18 -27.47 -11.49 -24.49
C ASP A 18 -27.00 -10.03 -24.57
N VAL A 19 -25.69 -9.84 -24.81
CA VAL A 19 -25.03 -8.54 -24.88
C VAL A 19 -24.56 -8.27 -26.30
N HIS A 20 -24.73 -7.05 -26.81
CA HIS A 20 -24.25 -6.70 -28.14
C HIS A 20 -22.72 -6.70 -28.23
N ALA A 21 -22.17 -7.17 -29.37
CA ALA A 21 -20.72 -7.25 -29.59
C ALA A 21 -19.97 -5.93 -29.32
N ASN A 22 -20.56 -4.78 -29.69
CA ASN A 22 -19.98 -3.47 -29.42
C ASN A 22 -19.84 -3.20 -27.91
N GLN A 23 -20.85 -3.54 -27.11
CA GLN A 23 -20.81 -3.37 -25.64
C GLN A 23 -19.70 -4.22 -25.01
N ILE A 24 -19.53 -5.45 -25.48
CA ILE A 24 -18.44 -6.34 -25.01
C ILE A 24 -17.07 -5.74 -25.34
N THR A 25 -16.95 -5.16 -26.53
CA THR A 25 -15.70 -4.53 -26.99
C THR A 25 -15.39 -3.28 -26.18
N ASP A 26 -16.40 -2.46 -25.88
CA ASP A 26 -16.26 -1.25 -25.08
C ASP A 26 -15.93 -1.57 -23.63
N TRP A 27 -16.60 -2.55 -23.00
CA TRP A 27 -16.26 -2.99 -21.65
C TRP A 27 -14.86 -3.60 -21.56
N LYS A 28 -14.42 -4.33 -22.59
CA LYS A 28 -13.05 -4.85 -22.65
C LYS A 28 -12.03 -3.70 -22.71
N LYS A 29 -12.27 -2.67 -23.52
CA LYS A 29 -11.41 -1.47 -23.59
C LYS A 29 -11.40 -0.71 -22.26
N GLN A 30 -12.57 -0.47 -21.67
CA GLN A 30 -12.69 0.22 -20.38
C GLN A 30 -11.96 -0.52 -19.27
N LEU A 31 -12.10 -1.83 -19.20
CA LEU A 31 -11.44 -2.64 -18.19
C LEU A 31 -9.92 -2.68 -18.40
N LEU A 32 -9.43 -2.85 -19.63
CA LEU A 32 -7.98 -2.84 -19.89
C LEU A 32 -7.36 -1.45 -19.65
N GLY A 33 -8.09 -0.37 -19.94
CA GLY A 33 -7.63 1.00 -19.68
C GLY A 33 -7.71 1.40 -18.20
N GLY A 34 -8.72 0.91 -17.47
CA GLY A 34 -8.95 1.24 -16.05
C GLY A 34 -8.27 0.28 -15.07
N ALA A 35 -7.91 -0.93 -15.48
CA ALA A 35 -7.27 -1.92 -14.61
C ALA A 35 -5.95 -1.44 -13.99
N PRO A 36 -5.04 -0.73 -14.70
CA PRO A 36 -3.82 -0.20 -14.09
C PRO A 36 -4.11 0.84 -13.01
N ASP A 37 -5.17 1.62 -13.18
CA ASP A 37 -5.55 2.66 -12.22
C ASP A 37 -6.16 2.04 -10.95
N VAL A 38 -7.06 1.07 -11.10
CA VAL A 38 -7.75 0.42 -9.98
C VAL A 38 -6.85 -0.58 -9.24
N PHE A 39 -6.12 -1.42 -9.96
CA PHE A 39 -5.32 -2.49 -9.38
C PHE A 39 -3.85 -2.11 -9.17
N GLY A 40 -3.32 -1.13 -9.91
CA GLY A 40 -1.91 -0.69 -9.77
C GLY A 40 -1.68 0.34 -8.67
N LYS A 41 -2.70 1.14 -8.30
CA LYS A 41 -2.59 2.11 -7.20
C LYS A 41 -2.40 1.46 -5.83
N GLY A 42 -2.96 0.27 -5.61
CA GLY A 42 -2.84 -0.47 -4.36
C GLY A 42 -1.40 -0.85 -4.03
N ALA A 43 -0.68 -1.42 -5.02
CA ALA A 43 0.72 -1.82 -4.86
C ALA A 43 1.63 -0.62 -4.54
N LYS A 44 1.49 0.48 -5.29
CA LYS A 44 2.28 1.71 -5.05
C LYS A 44 2.01 2.32 -3.68
N LYS A 45 0.76 2.30 -3.22
CA LYS A 45 0.39 2.80 -1.88
C LYS A 45 0.97 1.92 -0.78
N GLN A 46 1.03 0.60 -1.00
CA GLN A 46 1.63 -0.34 -0.07
C GLN A 46 3.14 -0.13 0.05
N GLU A 47 3.85 -0.01 -1.08
CA GLU A 47 5.29 0.29 -1.11
C GLU A 47 5.62 1.60 -0.37
N ALA A 48 4.88 2.68 -0.65
CA ALA A 48 5.06 3.96 0.05
C ALA A 48 4.77 3.86 1.56
N ALA A 49 3.80 3.04 1.96
CA ALA A 49 3.51 2.79 3.37
C ALA A 49 4.65 2.00 4.04
N GLU A 50 5.21 0.99 3.37
CA GLU A 50 6.34 0.20 3.88
C GLU A 50 7.60 1.08 4.08
N GLU A 51 7.91 1.96 3.12
CA GLU A 51 9.01 2.93 3.24
C GLU A 51 8.80 3.86 4.45
N THR A 52 7.61 4.44 4.59
CA THR A 52 7.27 5.31 5.73
C THR A 52 7.39 4.57 7.06
N ILE A 53 6.96 3.31 7.13
CA ILE A 53 7.07 2.48 8.35
C ILE A 53 8.54 2.25 8.71
N GLN A 54 9.40 1.97 7.74
CA GLN A 54 10.83 1.79 7.98
C GLN A 54 11.48 3.07 8.53
N GLU A 55 11.17 4.23 7.94
CA GLU A 55 11.65 5.52 8.42
C GLU A 55 11.22 5.80 9.87
N LEU A 56 9.95 5.53 10.19
CA LEU A 56 9.42 5.71 11.54
C LEU A 56 10.11 4.77 12.55
N HIS A 57 10.32 3.50 12.20
CA HIS A 57 11.05 2.57 13.07
C HIS A 57 12.50 3.01 13.32
N ALA A 58 13.20 3.48 12.29
CA ALA A 58 14.54 4.04 12.44
C ALA A 58 14.54 5.26 13.37
N LYS A 59 13.55 6.16 13.22
CA LYS A 59 13.43 7.35 14.06
C LYS A 59 13.12 7.01 15.51
N ILE A 60 12.25 6.02 15.76
CA ILE A 60 11.96 5.52 17.11
C ILE A 60 13.23 4.95 17.75
N GLY A 61 14.01 4.15 17.01
CA GLY A 61 15.28 3.62 17.50
C GLY A 61 16.27 4.71 17.88
N GLN A 62 16.44 5.72 17.00
CA GLN A 62 17.29 6.88 17.27
C GLN A 62 16.84 7.61 18.53
N LEU A 63 15.56 7.97 18.63
CA LEU A 63 15.01 8.71 19.77
C LEU A 63 15.11 7.92 21.08
N THR A 64 14.92 6.60 21.03
CA THR A 64 15.12 5.73 22.19
C THR A 64 16.55 5.81 22.69
N MET A 65 17.54 5.68 21.80
CA MET A 65 18.95 5.78 22.17
C MET A 65 19.34 7.16 22.70
N GLU A 66 18.84 8.23 22.07
CA GLU A 66 19.08 9.60 22.52
C GLU A 66 18.49 9.85 23.91
N ASN A 67 17.25 9.41 24.15
CA ASN A 67 16.62 9.52 25.46
C ASN A 67 17.36 8.72 26.53
N ASP A 68 17.75 7.48 26.26
CA ASP A 68 18.53 6.64 27.18
C ASP A 68 19.87 7.30 27.52
N PHE A 69 20.54 7.89 26.53
CA PHE A 69 21.79 8.60 26.74
C PHE A 69 21.61 9.82 27.65
N LEU A 70 20.58 10.64 27.38
CA LEU A 70 20.27 11.83 28.16
C LEU A 70 19.87 11.47 29.60
N GLU A 71 19.08 10.41 29.79
CA GLU A 71 18.68 9.95 31.12
C GLU A 71 19.88 9.53 31.96
N ARG A 72 20.80 8.72 31.40
CA ARG A 72 22.03 8.32 32.09
C ARG A 72 22.93 9.52 32.42
N GLY A 73 23.02 10.49 31.50
CA GLY A 73 23.76 11.72 31.73
C GLY A 73 23.18 12.53 32.89
N LEU A 74 21.84 12.67 32.93
CA LEU A 74 21.14 13.40 33.99
C LEU A 74 21.29 12.71 35.36
N GLU A 75 21.16 11.39 35.43
CA GLU A 75 21.37 10.61 36.65
C GLU A 75 22.78 10.79 37.21
N ARG A 76 23.79 10.82 36.33
CA ARG A 76 25.18 11.04 36.73
C ARG A 76 25.41 12.44 37.32
N ILE A 77 24.76 13.47 36.78
CA ILE A 77 24.99 14.87 37.19
C ILE A 77 24.14 15.24 38.41
N HIS A 78 22.87 14.83 38.46
CA HIS A 78 21.89 15.31 39.44
C HIS A 78 21.48 14.22 40.46
N GLY A 79 21.95 12.99 40.30
CA GLY A 79 21.50 11.84 41.08
C GLY A 79 20.16 11.28 40.57
N PRO A 80 19.63 10.21 41.20
CA PRO A 80 18.41 9.54 40.77
C PRO A 80 17.21 10.48 40.72
N ARG A 81 16.32 10.27 39.74
CA ARG A 81 15.08 11.05 39.58
C ARG A 81 14.33 11.15 40.92
N GLY A 82 14.07 12.38 41.36
CA GLY A 82 13.27 12.65 42.56
C GLY A 82 14.05 12.94 43.86
N LYS A 83 15.38 12.89 43.86
CA LYS A 83 16.16 13.44 44.98
C LYS A 83 16.23 14.96 44.87
N LYS A 84 15.41 15.64 45.67
CA LYS A 84 15.57 17.07 45.94
C LYS A 84 16.85 17.25 46.76
N TRP A 85 17.81 17.97 46.21
CA TRP A 85 18.94 18.53 46.95
C TRP A 85 18.46 19.65 47.88
#